data_AF-B6ER40-F1
#
_entry.id   AF-B6ER40-F1
#
_cell.length_a   1.000
_cell.length_b   1.000
_cell.length_c   1.000
_cell.angle_alpha   90.00
_cell.angle_beta   90.00
_cell.angle_gamma   90.00
#
_symmetry.space_group_name_H-M   'P 1'
#
loop_
_entity.id
_entity.type
_entity.pdbx_description
1 polymer ?
#
loop_
_entity_poly.entity_id
_entity_poly.type
_entity_poly.pdbx_seq_one_letter_code
_entity_poly.pdbx_strand_id
1 'polypeptide(L)'
;MDVIVNQVNTNSNLTQINVFPVKSVTGVSLPSAQVEKQGLQCDRRFMVATLDGAMITARTHPNMVKVKAIIEPDGLILCYPGLLDLHLIFDNFEMKDVNTTVWSDSFSAYSTTQEANQWFSAILGLKTQLLYSGKQSNRVREKIRTNVSFADGYPLLVISEASLVELNKRSTGHQTMAQFRTNLVVSGTEAFIEDSWKRIRIGEVEFETVKPCQRCILTTINPNTAQYHPNKEPLKTFSTFRADDSGKVYFGQNLIAKNEGTINVGDAIEVLETKEKEYYADSGTITTSKPAASGTVKTENEDKPKEITISLNGNLFTGNTDDPLLQQVEAAGLSINNSCRAGLCGACRVTLESGDVEQEDSPALNQRLKDAGMILACCSIPKSDIEVVD
;
A
#
# COMPACT_ATOMS: atom_id res chain seq x y z
N MET A 1 -18.10 -0.02 43.15
CA MET A 1 -17.45 1.31 43.14
C MET A 1 -16.00 0.98 43.29
N ASP A 2 -15.36 0.62 42.18
CA ASP A 2 -14.02 0.04 42.20
C ASP A 2 -13.18 0.74 41.15
N VAL A 3 -12.48 1.72 41.70
CA VAL A 3 -11.23 2.38 41.31
C VAL A 3 -10.69 2.07 39.91
N ILE A 4 -10.76 3.11 39.09
CA ILE A 4 -9.95 3.36 37.90
C ILE A 4 -8.46 3.15 38.25
N VAL A 5 -7.81 2.19 37.60
CA VAL A 5 -6.34 2.19 37.49
C VAL A 5 -5.98 2.77 36.13
N ASN A 6 -5.93 4.10 36.05
CA ASN A 6 -5.24 4.82 34.99
C ASN A 6 -3.75 4.73 35.29
N GLN A 7 -3.12 3.60 34.98
CA GLN A 7 -1.68 3.61 34.77
C GLN A 7 -1.44 4.31 33.43
N VAL A 8 -1.18 5.62 33.49
CA VAL A 8 -0.48 6.32 32.41
C VAL A 8 0.85 5.58 32.24
N ASN A 9 0.97 4.80 31.18
CA ASN A 9 2.23 4.15 30.85
C ASN A 9 3.15 5.25 30.32
N THR A 10 3.95 5.85 31.20
CA THR A 10 4.72 7.08 30.95
C THR A 10 5.88 6.93 29.96
N ASN A 11 6.02 5.77 29.29
CA ASN A 11 7.17 5.49 28.44
C ASN A 11 6.86 5.47 26.94
N SER A 12 5.60 5.46 26.50
CA SER A 12 5.27 5.45 25.07
C SER A 12 5.05 6.86 24.52
N ASN A 13 5.75 7.20 23.44
CA ASN A 13 5.66 8.50 22.79
C ASN A 13 5.60 8.38 21.26
N LEU A 14 5.09 9.43 20.62
CA LEU A 14 5.14 9.61 19.18
C LEU A 14 6.58 9.93 18.76
N THR A 15 7.18 9.13 17.87
CA THR A 15 8.56 9.33 17.40
C THR A 15 8.65 9.85 15.99
N GLN A 16 7.63 9.61 15.15
CA GLN A 16 7.59 10.15 13.79
C GLN A 16 6.17 10.51 13.39
N ILE A 17 6.06 11.62 12.68
CA ILE A 17 4.88 12.03 11.94
C ILE A 17 5.27 12.07 10.47
N ASN A 18 4.56 11.32 9.63
CA ASN A 18 4.82 11.25 8.20
C ASN A 18 3.56 11.59 7.41
N VAL A 19 3.73 12.43 6.40
CA VAL A 19 2.69 12.75 5.40
C VAL A 19 3.17 12.32 4.03
N PHE A 20 2.25 11.99 3.15
CA PHE A 20 2.53 11.55 1.78
C PHE A 20 1.72 12.42 0.83
N PRO A 21 2.22 13.61 0.45
CA PRO A 21 1.42 14.63 -0.24
C PRO A 21 0.70 14.15 -1.48
N VAL A 22 1.38 13.32 -2.27
CA VAL A 22 0.80 12.61 -3.42
C VAL A 22 0.64 11.13 -3.08
N LYS A 23 -0.48 10.54 -3.49
CA LYS A 23 -0.68 9.09 -3.39
C LYS A 23 0.50 8.36 -4.06
N SER A 24 1.05 7.37 -3.37
CA SER A 24 2.17 6.53 -3.83
C SER A 24 3.56 7.16 -3.95
N VAL A 25 3.76 8.46 -3.67
CA VAL A 25 5.12 9.06 -3.62
C VAL A 25 5.78 8.89 -2.26
N THR A 26 7.07 9.25 -2.14
CA THR A 26 7.83 9.19 -0.88
C THR A 26 7.20 10.08 0.21
N GLY A 27 7.29 9.63 1.46
CA GLY A 27 6.78 10.37 2.61
C GLY A 27 7.72 11.50 3.03
N VAL A 28 7.14 12.52 3.66
CA VAL A 28 7.84 13.64 4.30
C VAL A 28 7.64 13.51 5.80
N SER A 29 8.75 13.44 6.54
CA SER A 29 8.71 13.43 8.00
C SER A 29 8.62 14.85 8.54
N LEU A 30 7.70 15.07 9.47
CA LEU A 30 7.43 16.38 10.07
C LEU A 30 7.66 16.33 11.59
N PRO A 31 8.13 17.43 12.21
CA PRO A 31 8.24 17.52 13.67
C PRO A 31 6.87 17.71 14.35
N SER A 32 5.90 18.27 13.63
CA SER A 32 4.53 18.48 14.07
C SER A 32 3.58 18.44 12.87
N ALA A 33 2.30 18.15 13.12
CA ALA A 33 1.28 18.21 12.08
C ALA A 33 -0.09 18.60 12.64
N GLN A 34 -0.83 19.36 11.83
CA GLN A 34 -2.25 19.59 12.05
C GLN A 34 -3.03 18.33 11.67
N VAL A 35 -3.86 17.84 12.59
CA VAL A 35 -4.82 16.77 12.36
C VAL A 35 -6.17 17.40 12.03
N GLU A 36 -6.71 17.00 10.89
CA GLU A 36 -8.06 17.29 10.41
C GLU A 36 -8.91 16.01 10.54
N LYS A 37 -10.24 16.13 10.47
CA LYS A 37 -11.11 14.93 10.42
C LYS A 37 -10.76 13.99 9.25
N GLN A 38 -10.24 14.54 8.15
CA GLN A 38 -9.83 13.78 6.96
C GLN A 38 -8.40 13.25 6.99
N GLY A 39 -7.68 13.39 8.12
CA GLY A 39 -6.31 12.90 8.31
C GLY A 39 -5.33 14.02 8.64
N LEU A 40 -4.03 13.78 8.45
CA LEU A 40 -3.05 14.86 8.59
C LEU A 40 -3.21 15.86 7.44
N GLN A 41 -3.03 17.14 7.73
CA GLN A 41 -2.92 18.16 6.70
C GLN A 41 -1.82 17.76 5.70
N CYS A 42 -2.06 18.02 4.42
CA CYS A 42 -1.17 17.63 3.32
C CYS A 42 -1.02 16.11 3.11
N ASP A 43 -1.78 15.23 3.76
CA ASP A 43 -1.65 13.77 3.53
C ASP A 43 -2.57 13.25 2.40
N ARG A 44 -1.95 12.71 1.35
CA ARG A 44 -2.59 12.17 0.14
C ARG A 44 -3.63 13.12 -0.46
N ARG A 45 -3.33 14.43 -0.46
CA ARG A 45 -4.18 15.48 -1.05
C ARG A 45 -4.11 15.50 -2.58
N PHE A 46 -3.11 14.82 -3.13
CA PHE A 46 -2.95 14.65 -4.56
C PHE A 46 -2.94 13.19 -4.97
N MET A 47 -3.34 12.92 -6.21
CA MET A 47 -3.28 11.60 -6.81
C MET A 47 -3.01 11.72 -8.30
N VAL A 48 -2.07 10.90 -8.80
CA VAL A 48 -1.90 10.74 -10.24
C VAL A 48 -2.97 9.78 -10.74
N ALA A 49 -3.65 10.16 -11.80
CA ALA A 49 -4.72 9.39 -12.41
C ALA A 49 -4.53 9.27 -13.92
N THR A 50 -5.15 8.26 -14.50
CA THR A 50 -5.38 8.16 -15.94
C THR A 50 -6.37 9.25 -16.38
N LEU A 51 -6.52 9.47 -17.70
CA LEU A 51 -7.40 10.53 -18.24
C LEU A 51 -8.89 10.32 -17.94
N ASP A 52 -9.31 9.08 -17.70
CA ASP A 52 -10.66 8.69 -17.25
C ASP A 52 -10.82 8.72 -15.71
N GLY A 53 -9.79 9.16 -14.98
CA GLY A 53 -9.86 9.39 -13.54
C GLY A 53 -9.59 8.18 -12.66
N ALA A 54 -9.09 7.06 -13.21
CA ALA A 54 -8.67 5.92 -12.43
C ALA A 54 -7.31 6.16 -11.77
N MET A 55 -7.16 5.72 -10.51
CA MET A 55 -5.91 5.93 -9.77
C MET A 55 -4.70 5.21 -10.40
N ILE A 56 -3.58 5.90 -10.51
CA ILE A 56 -2.27 5.31 -10.80
C ILE A 56 -1.48 5.24 -9.50
N THR A 57 -0.87 4.08 -9.23
CA THR A 57 -0.16 3.86 -7.96
C THR A 57 1.16 3.15 -8.15
N ALA A 58 2.01 3.21 -7.13
CA ALA A 58 3.31 2.54 -7.13
C ALA A 58 3.22 1.01 -7.32
N ARG A 59 2.04 0.39 -7.08
CA ARG A 59 1.80 -1.04 -7.33
C ARG A 59 1.87 -1.42 -8.81
N THR A 60 1.63 -0.47 -9.70
CA THR A 60 1.74 -0.68 -11.15
C THR A 60 2.89 0.15 -11.72
N HIS A 61 3.22 1.28 -11.09
CA HIS A 61 4.27 2.18 -11.53
C HIS A 61 5.23 2.53 -10.39
N PRO A 62 6.14 1.61 -10.01
CA PRO A 62 7.00 1.77 -8.84
C PRO A 62 7.83 3.05 -8.82
N ASN A 63 8.23 3.59 -9.98
CA ASN A 63 9.05 4.81 -10.06
C ASN A 63 8.41 6.03 -9.36
N MET A 64 7.09 6.03 -9.13
CA MET A 64 6.43 7.04 -8.29
C MET A 64 7.06 7.20 -6.91
N VAL A 65 7.61 6.11 -6.33
CA VAL A 65 8.23 6.19 -5.00
C VAL A 65 9.51 7.04 -4.99
N LYS A 66 10.14 7.29 -6.14
CA LYS A 66 11.31 8.17 -6.24
C LYS A 66 10.97 9.66 -6.24
N VAL A 67 9.69 10.01 -6.41
CA VAL A 67 9.22 11.40 -6.31
C VAL A 67 9.30 11.84 -4.85
N LYS A 68 10.07 12.91 -4.61
CA LYS A 68 10.18 13.57 -3.31
C LYS A 68 9.31 14.82 -3.32
N ALA A 69 8.77 15.17 -2.16
CA ALA A 69 7.96 16.37 -1.99
C ALA A 69 8.59 17.28 -0.93
N ILE A 70 8.52 18.58 -1.18
CA ILE A 70 8.76 19.64 -0.19
C ILE A 70 7.42 20.36 -0.03
N ILE A 71 7.02 20.59 1.22
CA ILE A 71 5.74 21.23 1.54
C ILE A 71 6.00 22.72 1.74
N GLU A 72 5.24 23.55 1.04
CA GLU A 72 5.27 25.00 1.15
C GLU A 72 3.90 25.53 1.64
N PRO A 73 3.82 26.75 2.20
CA PRO A 73 2.57 27.30 2.71
C PRO A 73 1.44 27.41 1.66
N ASP A 74 1.81 27.66 0.41
CA ASP A 74 0.91 27.88 -0.73
C ASP A 74 0.99 26.76 -1.78
N GLY A 75 1.69 25.66 -1.48
CA GLY A 75 1.98 24.67 -2.50
C GLY A 75 2.85 23.48 -2.11
N LEU A 76 3.39 22.84 -3.14
CA LEU A 76 4.37 21.76 -3.04
C LEU A 76 5.45 21.94 -4.11
N ILE A 77 6.68 21.57 -3.80
CA ILE A 77 7.72 21.30 -4.79
C ILE A 77 7.88 19.80 -4.92
N LEU A 78 7.78 19.26 -6.15
CA LEU A 78 8.01 17.86 -6.44
C LEU A 78 9.32 17.68 -7.21
N CYS A 79 10.18 16.82 -6.69
CA CYS A 79 11.50 16.53 -7.26
C CYS A 79 11.55 15.08 -7.76
N TYR A 80 12.17 14.87 -8.92
CA TYR A 80 12.46 13.54 -9.45
C TYR A 80 13.82 13.53 -10.17
N PRO A 81 14.65 12.49 -10.01
CA PRO A 81 15.96 12.43 -10.64
C PRO A 81 15.90 12.62 -12.17
N GLY A 82 16.62 13.63 -12.67
CA GLY A 82 16.72 13.93 -14.10
C GLY A 82 15.60 14.78 -14.68
N LEU A 83 14.64 15.23 -13.87
CA LEU A 83 13.64 16.23 -14.26
C LEU A 83 13.89 17.56 -13.54
N LEU A 84 13.40 18.64 -14.15
CA LEU A 84 13.28 19.91 -13.45
C LEU A 84 12.24 19.78 -12.34
N ASP A 85 12.45 20.49 -11.24
CA ASP A 85 11.52 20.52 -10.12
C ASP A 85 10.18 21.12 -10.55
N LEU A 86 9.09 20.45 -10.16
CA LEU A 86 7.73 20.89 -10.44
C LEU A 86 7.20 21.68 -9.25
N HIS A 87 6.85 22.95 -9.48
CA HIS A 87 6.23 23.80 -8.49
C HIS A 87 4.71 23.77 -8.63
N LEU A 88 4.02 23.33 -7.59
CA LEU A 88 2.57 23.28 -7.51
C LEU A 88 2.08 24.37 -6.58
N ILE A 89 1.59 25.48 -7.13
CA ILE A 89 0.99 26.58 -6.36
C ILE A 89 -0.53 26.41 -6.38
N PHE A 90 -1.17 26.33 -5.22
CA PHE A 90 -2.60 26.01 -5.11
C PHE A 90 -3.49 26.98 -5.91
N ASP A 91 -3.16 28.27 -5.90
CA ASP A 91 -3.93 29.31 -6.60
C ASP A 91 -3.83 29.24 -8.13
N ASN A 92 -2.86 28.49 -8.66
CA ASN A 92 -2.69 28.29 -10.10
C ASN A 92 -3.48 27.09 -10.64
N PHE A 93 -4.15 26.32 -9.78
CA PHE A 93 -4.88 25.15 -10.22
C PHE A 93 -6.12 25.54 -11.01
N GLU A 94 -6.41 24.78 -12.06
CA GLU A 94 -7.60 24.97 -12.89
C GLU A 94 -8.91 24.75 -12.10
N MET A 95 -8.85 23.93 -11.05
CA MET A 95 -9.96 23.66 -10.13
C MET A 95 -11.26 23.18 -10.81
N LYS A 96 -11.16 22.53 -11.98
CA LYS A 96 -12.30 21.91 -12.65
C LYS A 96 -12.63 20.57 -11.99
N ASP A 97 -13.92 20.29 -11.84
CA ASP A 97 -14.38 18.99 -11.37
C ASP A 97 -13.99 17.88 -12.34
N VAL A 98 -13.38 16.82 -11.79
CA VAL A 98 -12.98 15.61 -12.49
C VAL A 98 -13.52 14.41 -11.71
N ASN A 99 -14.37 13.63 -12.37
CA ASN A 99 -14.81 12.35 -11.84
C ASN A 99 -13.61 11.42 -11.69
N THR A 100 -13.46 10.81 -10.51
CA THR A 100 -12.34 9.94 -10.21
C THR A 100 -12.77 8.79 -9.30
N THR A 101 -11.92 7.78 -9.23
CA THR A 101 -12.13 6.60 -8.41
C THR A 101 -10.93 6.31 -7.53
N VAL A 102 -11.21 5.90 -6.30
CA VAL A 102 -10.24 5.24 -5.42
C VAL A 102 -10.87 3.96 -4.95
N TRP A 103 -10.41 2.84 -5.51
CA TRP A 103 -11.04 1.53 -5.29
C TRP A 103 -12.51 1.56 -5.74
N SER A 104 -13.44 1.14 -4.88
CA SER A 104 -14.87 1.18 -5.12
C SER A 104 -15.51 2.56 -4.95
N ASP A 105 -14.76 3.56 -4.49
CA ASP A 105 -15.30 4.87 -4.15
C ASP A 105 -15.18 5.82 -5.35
N SER A 106 -16.31 6.28 -5.89
CA SER A 106 -16.39 7.27 -6.97
C SER A 106 -16.80 8.64 -6.43
N PHE A 107 -16.10 9.70 -6.84
CA PHE A 107 -16.32 11.07 -6.34
C PHE A 107 -15.72 12.11 -7.30
N SER A 108 -16.00 13.40 -7.07
CA SER A 108 -15.35 14.51 -7.79
C SER A 108 -14.10 15.00 -7.08
N ALA A 109 -13.01 15.14 -7.82
CA ALA A 109 -11.79 15.84 -7.42
C ALA A 109 -11.53 17.03 -8.35
N TYR A 110 -10.44 17.76 -8.13
CA TYR A 110 -10.11 18.96 -8.89
C TYR A 110 -8.88 18.76 -9.78
N SER A 111 -8.93 19.25 -11.01
CA SER A 111 -7.77 19.32 -11.89
C SER A 111 -6.72 20.30 -11.35
N THR A 112 -5.42 19.97 -11.51
CA THR A 112 -4.31 20.87 -11.14
C THR A 112 -3.86 21.73 -12.32
N THR A 113 -2.71 21.42 -12.93
CA THR A 113 -2.13 22.16 -14.05
C THR A 113 -1.70 21.22 -15.17
N GLN A 114 -1.68 21.71 -16.40
CA GLN A 114 -1.16 20.95 -17.53
C GLN A 114 0.33 20.57 -17.36
N GLU A 115 1.13 21.44 -16.73
CA GLU A 115 2.53 21.18 -16.42
C GLU A 115 2.69 19.97 -15.50
N ALA A 116 1.88 19.89 -14.43
CA ALA A 116 1.90 18.75 -13.52
C ALA A 116 1.54 17.44 -14.23
N ASN A 117 0.56 17.49 -15.13
CA ASN A 117 0.15 16.34 -15.96
C ASN A 117 1.31 15.88 -16.85
N GLN A 118 2.02 16.81 -17.51
CA GLN A 118 3.16 16.49 -18.37
C GLN A 118 4.33 15.93 -17.57
N TRP A 119 4.61 16.49 -16.39
CA TRP A 119 5.70 16.06 -15.52
C TRP A 119 5.52 14.62 -15.05
N PHE A 120 4.34 14.25 -14.54
CA PHE A 120 4.06 12.86 -14.19
C PHE A 120 4.01 11.94 -15.41
N SER A 121 3.52 12.43 -16.55
CA SER A 121 3.54 11.64 -17.79
C SER A 121 4.96 11.29 -18.24
N ALA A 122 5.93 12.20 -18.06
CA ALA A 122 7.33 11.95 -18.37
C ALA A 122 7.96 10.86 -17.48
N ILE A 123 7.56 10.79 -16.20
CA ILE A 123 8.03 9.75 -15.27
C ILE A 123 7.44 8.38 -15.61
N LEU A 124 6.15 8.37 -15.96
CA LEU A 124 5.38 7.14 -16.08
C LEU A 124 5.38 6.55 -17.49
N GLY A 125 5.71 7.35 -18.51
CA GLY A 125 5.69 6.91 -19.91
C GLY A 125 4.29 6.79 -20.50
N LEU A 126 3.27 7.35 -19.84
CA LEU A 126 1.89 7.39 -20.33
C LEU A 126 1.24 8.73 -20.01
N LYS A 127 0.17 9.07 -20.73
CA LYS A 127 -0.60 10.30 -20.44
C LYS A 127 -1.33 10.17 -19.12
N THR A 128 -1.08 11.11 -18.22
CA THR A 128 -1.66 11.16 -16.88
C THR A 128 -2.20 12.54 -16.56
N GLN A 129 -2.95 12.62 -15.48
CA GLN A 129 -3.35 13.87 -14.84
C GLN A 129 -3.09 13.83 -13.34
N LEU A 130 -2.69 14.95 -12.76
CA LEU A 130 -2.56 15.12 -11.32
C LEU A 130 -3.85 15.76 -10.79
N LEU A 131 -4.53 15.03 -9.91
CA LEU A 131 -5.77 15.48 -9.27
C LEU A 131 -5.49 15.96 -7.85
N TYR A 132 -6.24 16.98 -7.43
CA TYR A 132 -6.23 17.56 -6.09
C TYR A 132 -7.56 17.28 -5.40
N SER A 133 -7.51 16.86 -4.13
CA SER A 133 -8.71 16.52 -3.37
C SER A 133 -9.51 17.73 -2.92
N GLY A 134 -8.97 18.94 -3.05
CA GLY A 134 -9.53 20.15 -2.44
C GLY A 134 -9.04 20.38 -1.00
N LYS A 135 -9.34 21.58 -0.47
CA LYS A 135 -9.14 21.91 0.97
C LYS A 135 -9.98 21.01 1.88
N GLN A 136 -11.14 20.57 1.40
CA GLN A 136 -11.95 19.51 1.98
C GLN A 136 -12.20 18.48 0.89
N SER A 137 -11.97 17.21 1.18
CA SER A 137 -12.20 16.15 0.21
C SER A 137 -13.69 15.90 0.00
N ASN A 138 -14.14 15.81 -1.25
CA ASN A 138 -15.51 15.40 -1.58
C ASN A 138 -15.77 13.90 -1.37
N ARG A 139 -14.74 13.10 -1.06
CA ARG A 139 -14.88 11.66 -0.84
C ARG A 139 -15.23 11.38 0.61
N VAL A 140 -16.47 10.96 0.84
CA VAL A 140 -16.94 10.49 2.15
C VAL A 140 -17.04 8.98 2.13
N ARG A 141 -16.48 8.32 3.15
CA ARG A 141 -16.65 6.87 3.32
C ARG A 141 -17.74 6.60 4.34
N GLU A 142 -18.93 6.21 3.88
CA GLU A 142 -20.13 6.00 4.71
C GLU A 142 -19.90 5.08 5.91
N LYS A 143 -19.13 4.00 5.74
CA LYS A 143 -18.83 3.04 6.83
C LYS A 143 -18.16 3.68 8.05
N ILE A 144 -17.46 4.80 7.86
CA ILE A 144 -16.79 5.56 8.91
C ILE A 144 -17.31 7.00 9.03
N ARG A 145 -18.28 7.39 8.20
CA ARG A 145 -18.90 8.74 8.11
C ARG A 145 -17.88 9.88 8.17
N THR A 146 -16.76 9.70 7.48
CA THR A 146 -15.62 10.63 7.52
C THR A 146 -15.12 10.89 6.11
N ASN A 147 -14.75 12.14 5.82
CA ASN A 147 -14.05 12.50 4.59
C ASN A 147 -12.69 11.83 4.58
N VAL A 148 -12.29 11.26 3.45
CA VAL A 148 -10.98 10.64 3.27
C VAL A 148 -10.39 11.21 2.00
N SER A 149 -9.14 11.63 2.04
CA SER A 149 -8.42 12.08 0.85
C SER A 149 -8.20 10.92 -0.15
N PHE A 150 -7.14 10.98 -0.96
CA PHE A 150 -6.78 9.86 -1.83
C PHE A 150 -6.11 8.67 -1.10
N ALA A 151 -6.11 8.65 0.24
CA ALA A 151 -5.73 7.49 1.04
C ALA A 151 -6.56 6.25 0.69
N ASP A 152 -6.09 5.04 0.95
CA ASP A 152 -6.79 3.83 0.46
C ASP A 152 -8.18 3.66 1.07
N GLY A 153 -8.26 3.61 2.40
CA GLY A 153 -9.54 3.46 3.09
C GLY A 153 -9.67 4.24 4.39
N TYR A 154 -8.58 4.69 4.98
CA TYR A 154 -8.59 5.37 6.28
C TYR A 154 -7.64 6.56 6.25
N PRO A 155 -7.96 7.64 6.97
CA PRO A 155 -7.14 8.84 7.03
C PRO A 155 -5.72 8.62 7.55
N LEU A 156 -5.56 7.69 8.49
CA LEU A 156 -4.34 7.56 9.29
C LEU A 156 -4.00 6.10 9.52
N LEU A 157 -2.70 5.86 9.69
CA LEU A 157 -2.12 4.58 10.07
C LEU A 157 -1.11 4.80 11.19
N VAL A 158 -1.15 3.96 12.22
CA VAL A 158 -0.15 3.89 13.29
C VAL A 158 0.55 2.54 13.30
N ILE A 159 1.85 2.56 13.56
CA ILE A 159 2.71 1.37 13.72
C ILE A 159 3.71 1.64 14.85
N SER A 160 3.95 0.65 15.71
CA SER A 160 5.01 0.77 16.72
C SER A 160 6.39 0.39 16.19
N GLU A 161 7.43 1.04 16.70
CA GLU A 161 8.83 0.67 16.43
C GLU A 161 9.11 -0.76 16.89
N ALA A 162 8.53 -1.18 18.01
CA ALA A 162 8.67 -2.54 18.54
C ALA A 162 8.10 -3.59 17.57
N SER A 163 6.97 -3.32 16.90
CA SER A 163 6.41 -4.17 15.85
C SER A 163 7.37 -4.32 14.66
N LEU A 164 8.06 -3.24 14.26
CA LEU A 164 9.06 -3.29 13.18
C LEU A 164 10.31 -4.07 13.60
N VAL A 165 10.76 -3.91 14.85
CA VAL A 165 11.87 -4.69 15.41
C VAL A 165 11.53 -6.18 15.39
N GLU A 166 10.31 -6.55 15.79
CA GLU A 166 9.87 -7.95 15.79
C GLU A 166 9.77 -8.54 14.39
N LEU A 167 9.29 -7.78 13.40
CA LEU A 167 9.38 -8.18 11.99
C LEU A 167 10.83 -8.45 11.56
N ASN A 168 11.74 -7.53 11.90
CA ASN A 168 13.15 -7.63 11.50
C ASN A 168 13.89 -8.80 12.14
N LYS A 169 13.43 -9.34 13.27
CA LYS A 169 14.00 -10.59 13.84
C LYS A 169 13.67 -11.82 13.00
N ARG A 170 12.60 -11.78 12.21
CA ARG A 170 12.05 -12.91 11.45
C ARG A 170 12.33 -12.79 9.93
N SER A 171 12.61 -11.58 9.47
CA SER A 171 12.86 -11.27 8.06
C SER A 171 14.31 -11.55 7.68
N THR A 172 14.53 -12.12 6.49
CA THR A 172 15.88 -12.37 5.95
C THR A 172 16.60 -11.10 5.47
N GLY A 173 15.90 -9.97 5.42
CA GLY A 173 16.44 -8.65 5.08
C GLY A 173 16.00 -7.58 6.08
N HIS A 174 16.69 -6.43 6.05
CA HIS A 174 16.34 -5.30 6.91
C HIS A 174 15.17 -4.51 6.32
N GLN A 175 14.06 -4.48 7.04
CA GLN A 175 12.85 -3.73 6.74
C GLN A 175 12.88 -2.39 7.45
N THR A 176 12.38 -1.35 6.79
CA THR A 176 12.31 0.02 7.30
C THR A 176 10.88 0.50 7.40
N MET A 177 10.61 1.42 8.32
CA MET A 177 9.25 1.95 8.53
C MET A 177 8.67 2.61 7.26
N ALA A 178 9.54 3.18 6.42
CA ALA A 178 9.17 3.83 5.16
C ALA A 178 8.40 2.91 4.19
N GLN A 179 8.63 1.59 4.24
CA GLN A 179 7.92 0.63 3.39
C GLN A 179 6.42 0.54 3.70
N PHE A 180 6.04 0.81 4.95
CA PHE A 180 4.65 0.63 5.42
C PHE A 180 3.80 1.89 5.30
N ARG A 181 4.40 3.01 4.91
CA ARG A 181 3.73 4.30 4.66
C ARG A 181 2.83 4.75 5.82
N THR A 182 3.26 4.46 7.05
CA THR A 182 2.56 4.84 8.27
C THR A 182 2.61 6.34 8.49
N ASN A 183 1.53 6.92 9.02
CA ASN A 183 1.48 8.33 9.36
C ASN A 183 2.10 8.57 10.73
N LEU A 184 1.81 7.70 11.69
CA LEU A 184 2.24 7.84 13.07
C LEU A 184 3.14 6.65 13.43
N VAL A 185 4.30 6.96 14.01
CA VAL A 185 5.22 5.96 14.58
C VAL A 185 5.34 6.20 16.06
N VAL A 186 5.24 5.13 16.84
CA VAL A 186 5.23 5.18 18.30
C VAL A 186 6.30 4.26 18.87
N SER A 187 6.94 4.67 19.95
CA SER A 187 7.98 3.89 20.64
C SER A 187 7.59 3.60 22.08
N GLY A 188 8.50 2.99 22.86
CA GLY A 188 8.28 2.70 24.28
C GLY A 188 7.14 1.72 24.54
N THR A 189 6.90 0.83 23.58
CA THR A 189 5.77 -0.10 23.53
C THR A 189 6.23 -1.54 23.35
N GLU A 190 5.37 -2.49 23.70
CA GLU A 190 5.56 -3.89 23.31
C GLU A 190 5.24 -4.08 21.82
N ALA A 191 5.85 -5.09 21.20
CA ALA A 191 5.56 -5.42 19.81
C ALA A 191 4.06 -5.74 19.62
N PHE A 192 3.48 -5.16 18.58
CA PHE A 192 2.07 -5.30 18.21
C PHE A 192 1.08 -4.85 19.29
N ILE A 193 1.49 -4.02 20.25
CA ILE A 193 0.57 -3.50 21.25
C ILE A 193 -0.54 -2.66 20.61
N GLU A 194 -0.26 -2.01 19.48
CA GLU A 194 -1.22 -1.20 18.75
C GLU A 194 -2.48 -1.99 18.35
N ASP A 195 -2.36 -3.31 18.17
CA ASP A 195 -3.51 -4.18 17.86
C ASP A 195 -4.58 -4.19 18.97
N SER A 196 -4.18 -3.90 20.21
CA SER A 196 -5.09 -3.84 21.37
C SER A 196 -5.72 -2.46 21.57
N TRP A 197 -5.30 -1.44 20.82
CA TRP A 197 -5.83 -0.10 21.00
C TRP A 197 -7.21 0.02 20.37
N LYS A 198 -8.16 0.55 21.14
CA LYS A 198 -9.49 0.92 20.64
C LYS A 198 -9.61 2.44 20.54
N ARG A 199 -9.20 3.15 21.59
CA ARG A 199 -9.07 4.62 21.60
C ARG A 199 -7.76 5.03 22.23
N ILE A 200 -7.09 5.99 21.59
CA ILE A 200 -5.85 6.59 22.09
C ILE A 200 -5.92 8.10 22.00
N ARG A 201 -5.11 8.80 22.79
CA ARG A 201 -4.87 10.23 22.68
C ARG A 201 -3.39 10.48 22.45
N ILE A 202 -3.09 11.42 21.55
CA ILE A 202 -1.73 11.90 21.28
C ILE A 202 -1.83 13.42 21.24
N GLY A 203 -1.08 14.11 22.13
CA GLY A 203 -1.28 15.54 22.35
C GLY A 203 -2.73 15.84 22.75
N GLU A 204 -3.38 16.73 22.02
CA GLU A 204 -4.79 17.09 22.23
C GLU A 204 -5.78 16.27 21.40
N VAL A 205 -5.30 15.35 20.55
CA VAL A 205 -6.13 14.66 19.56
C VAL A 205 -6.43 13.23 19.99
N GLU A 206 -7.71 12.89 20.01
CA GLU A 206 -8.17 11.52 20.21
C GLU A 206 -8.36 10.79 18.88
N PHE A 207 -7.91 9.54 18.85
CA PHE A 207 -8.02 8.66 17.71
C PHE A 207 -8.80 7.40 18.08
N GLU A 208 -9.64 6.96 17.16
CA GLU A 208 -10.31 5.66 17.23
C GLU A 208 -9.64 4.69 16.25
N THR A 209 -9.30 3.52 16.76
CA THR A 209 -8.74 2.44 15.94
C THR A 209 -9.87 1.66 15.29
N VAL A 210 -9.94 1.71 13.96
CA VAL A 210 -11.07 1.13 13.24
C VAL A 210 -10.79 -0.31 12.81
N LYS A 211 -9.63 -0.59 12.22
CA LYS A 211 -9.29 -1.95 11.77
C LYS A 211 -7.80 -2.18 11.57
N PRO A 212 -7.32 -3.43 11.67
CA PRO A 212 -6.00 -3.84 11.24
C PRO A 212 -5.75 -3.45 9.79
N CYS A 213 -4.52 -3.02 9.49
CA CYS A 213 -4.17 -2.57 8.16
C CYS A 213 -3.58 -3.72 7.35
N GLN A 214 -4.34 -4.20 6.37
CA GLN A 214 -3.90 -5.25 5.45
C GLN A 214 -2.74 -4.74 4.60
N ARG A 215 -1.64 -5.48 4.53
CA ARG A 215 -0.47 -5.14 3.71
C ARG A 215 -0.61 -5.63 2.29
N CYS A 216 -0.09 -4.86 1.34
CA CYS A 216 -0.11 -5.20 -0.08
C CYS A 216 1.29 -5.08 -0.68
N ILE A 217 1.43 -5.50 -1.94
CA ILE A 217 2.71 -5.55 -2.68
C ILE A 217 3.54 -4.27 -2.60
N LEU A 218 2.91 -3.11 -2.40
CA LEU A 218 3.63 -1.84 -2.30
C LEU A 218 4.73 -1.92 -1.23
N THR A 219 4.50 -2.62 -0.11
CA THR A 219 5.51 -2.75 0.96
C THR A 219 6.78 -3.48 0.54
N THR A 220 6.76 -4.21 -0.59
CA THR A 220 7.94 -4.89 -1.13
C THR A 220 8.74 -4.01 -2.09
N ILE A 221 8.22 -2.83 -2.46
CA ILE A 221 8.95 -1.89 -3.31
C ILE A 221 9.99 -1.16 -2.45
N ASN A 222 11.25 -1.21 -2.87
CA ASN A 222 12.29 -0.42 -2.26
C ASN A 222 12.06 1.08 -2.58
N PRO A 223 11.89 1.95 -1.57
CA PRO A 223 11.57 3.36 -1.78
C PRO A 223 12.68 4.16 -2.49
N ASN A 224 13.91 3.65 -2.49
CA ASN A 224 15.05 4.32 -3.13
C ASN A 224 15.25 3.84 -4.57
N THR A 225 15.10 2.53 -4.84
CA THR A 225 15.39 1.96 -6.17
C THR A 225 14.16 1.79 -7.04
N ALA A 226 12.95 1.85 -6.46
CA ALA A 226 11.68 1.52 -7.10
C ALA A 226 11.60 0.07 -7.63
N GLN A 227 12.42 -0.84 -7.10
CA GLN A 227 12.38 -2.25 -7.47
C GLN A 227 11.59 -3.05 -6.42
N TYR A 228 10.80 -4.01 -6.89
CA TYR A 228 10.21 -5.02 -6.02
C TYR A 228 11.31 -5.86 -5.39
N HIS A 229 11.15 -6.19 -4.11
CA HIS A 229 12.01 -7.13 -3.44
C HIS A 229 11.86 -8.51 -4.10
N PRO A 230 12.93 -9.17 -4.56
CA PRO A 230 12.85 -10.42 -5.32
C PRO A 230 12.13 -11.52 -4.54
N ASN A 231 12.37 -11.59 -3.22
CA ASN A 231 11.73 -12.58 -2.35
C ASN A 231 10.36 -12.16 -1.79
N LYS A 232 9.73 -11.11 -2.34
CA LYS A 232 8.42 -10.57 -1.86
C LYS A 232 8.41 -10.17 -0.37
N GLU A 233 9.57 -9.82 0.20
CA GLU A 233 9.66 -9.31 1.56
C GLU A 233 9.10 -7.88 1.65
N PRO A 234 8.44 -7.49 2.75
CA PRO A 234 8.25 -8.23 4.01
C PRO A 234 7.01 -9.14 4.04
N LEU A 235 6.26 -9.24 2.93
CA LEU A 235 4.98 -9.97 2.91
C LEU A 235 5.16 -11.46 3.11
N LYS A 236 6.26 -12.03 2.58
CA LYS A 236 6.67 -13.41 2.83
C LYS A 236 6.90 -13.68 4.31
N THR A 237 7.63 -12.81 5.02
CA THR A 237 7.81 -12.97 6.46
C THR A 237 6.48 -12.84 7.20
N PHE A 238 5.67 -11.83 6.88
CA PHE A 238 4.37 -11.65 7.54
C PHE A 238 3.43 -12.82 7.35
N SER A 239 3.46 -13.53 6.21
CA SER A 239 2.56 -14.67 6.02
C SER A 239 2.79 -15.81 7.00
N THR A 240 3.92 -15.82 7.72
CA THR A 240 4.24 -16.84 8.72
C THR A 240 3.69 -16.55 10.10
N PHE A 241 3.32 -15.30 10.42
CA PHE A 241 2.95 -14.94 11.80
C PHE A 241 1.96 -13.77 11.94
N ARG A 242 1.53 -13.18 10.82
CA ARG A 242 0.62 -12.04 10.73
C ARG A 242 -0.46 -12.23 9.66
N ALA A 243 -0.68 -13.47 9.24
CA ALA A 243 -1.73 -13.83 8.29
C ALA A 243 -3.00 -14.27 9.01
N ASP A 244 -4.15 -13.85 8.49
CA ASP A 244 -5.45 -14.45 8.85
C ASP A 244 -5.66 -15.80 8.14
N ASP A 245 -6.77 -16.47 8.46
CA ASP A 245 -7.14 -17.76 7.84
C ASP A 245 -7.33 -17.69 6.31
N SER A 246 -7.49 -16.48 5.75
CA SER A 246 -7.59 -16.24 4.32
C SER A 246 -6.24 -15.97 3.64
N GLY A 247 -5.14 -15.95 4.41
CA GLY A 247 -3.78 -15.66 3.94
C GLY A 247 -3.46 -14.17 3.80
N LYS A 248 -4.36 -13.27 4.25
CA LYS A 248 -4.12 -11.83 4.21
C LYS A 248 -3.24 -11.43 5.38
N VAL A 249 -2.22 -10.62 5.11
CA VAL A 249 -1.24 -10.20 6.10
C VAL A 249 -1.53 -8.81 6.67
N TYR A 250 -1.28 -8.61 7.96
CA TYR A 250 -1.66 -7.38 8.69
C TYR A 250 -0.53 -6.78 9.53
N PHE A 251 -0.35 -5.46 9.42
CA PHE A 251 0.68 -4.73 10.17
C PHE A 251 0.28 -3.27 10.41
N GLY A 252 0.16 -2.87 11.67
CA GLY A 252 -0.35 -1.55 12.04
C GLY A 252 -1.87 -1.43 12.02
N GLN A 253 -2.34 -0.31 12.56
CA GLN A 253 -3.76 -0.05 12.78
C GLN A 253 -4.23 1.21 12.08
N ASN A 254 -5.37 1.11 11.38
CA ASN A 254 -6.00 2.26 10.76
C ASN A 254 -6.74 3.09 11.80
N LEU A 255 -6.53 4.40 11.77
CA LEU A 255 -7.11 5.36 12.71
C LEU A 255 -8.05 6.35 12.00
N ILE A 256 -9.00 6.87 12.76
CA ILE A 256 -9.74 8.10 12.47
C ILE A 256 -9.56 9.07 13.63
N ALA A 257 -9.46 10.37 13.35
CA ALA A 257 -9.44 11.40 14.38
C ALA A 257 -10.87 11.71 14.86
N LYS A 258 -11.07 11.87 16.17
CA LYS A 258 -12.36 12.21 16.78
C LYS A 258 -12.55 13.70 16.97
N ASN A 259 -11.44 14.44 17.04
CA ASN A 259 -11.36 15.89 17.05
C ASN A 259 -10.17 16.35 16.20
N GLU A 260 -10.09 17.65 15.96
CA GLU A 260 -8.98 18.29 15.26
C GLU A 260 -8.04 18.91 16.29
N GLY A 261 -6.78 19.10 15.90
CA GLY A 261 -5.75 19.65 16.77
C GLY A 261 -4.34 19.40 16.24
N THR A 262 -3.34 19.91 16.93
CA THR A 262 -1.93 19.70 16.60
C THR A 262 -1.34 18.55 17.40
N ILE A 263 -0.55 17.72 16.74
CA ILE A 263 0.30 16.70 17.38
C ILE A 263 1.77 16.99 17.07
N ASN A 264 2.65 16.63 18.00
CA ASN A 264 4.08 16.85 17.92
C ASN A 264 4.84 15.53 18.16
N VAL A 265 5.96 15.37 17.47
CA VAL A 265 6.93 14.34 17.85
C VAL A 265 7.35 14.58 19.29
N GLY A 266 7.32 13.52 20.10
CA GLY A 266 7.54 13.57 21.54
C GLY A 266 6.26 13.52 22.38
N ASP A 267 5.09 13.76 21.78
CA ASP A 267 3.82 13.66 22.52
C ASP A 267 3.63 12.25 23.08
N ALA A 268 3.17 12.17 24.32
CA ALA A 268 2.87 10.90 24.98
C ALA A 268 1.66 10.21 24.30
N ILE A 269 1.69 8.88 24.26
CA ILE A 269 0.56 8.08 23.82
C ILE A 269 -0.24 7.66 25.05
N GLU A 270 -1.46 8.16 25.18
CA GLU A 270 -2.39 7.75 26.25
C GLU A 270 -3.41 6.76 25.68
N VAL A 271 -3.44 5.53 26.21
CA VAL A 271 -4.44 4.53 25.82
C VAL A 271 -5.71 4.76 26.63
N LEU A 272 -6.77 5.22 25.98
CA LEU A 272 -8.06 5.53 26.61
C LEU A 272 -8.98 4.33 26.72
N GLU A 273 -8.90 3.42 25.75
CA GLU A 273 -9.73 2.24 25.67
C GLU A 273 -8.99 1.14 24.90
N THR A 274 -9.09 -0.10 25.37
CA THR A 274 -8.49 -1.28 24.72
C THR A 274 -9.57 -2.18 24.10
N LYS A 275 -9.11 -3.09 23.24
CA LYS A 275 -9.87 -4.19 22.64
C LYS A 275 -9.02 -5.46 22.64
N GLU A 276 -9.66 -6.60 22.43
CA GLU A 276 -8.94 -7.84 22.17
C GLU A 276 -8.13 -7.73 20.87
N LYS A 277 -6.93 -8.32 20.89
CA LYS A 277 -6.07 -8.38 19.70
C LYS A 277 -6.61 -9.43 18.74
N GLU A 278 -6.46 -9.18 17.45
CA GLU A 278 -6.64 -10.23 16.45
C GLU A 278 -5.63 -11.35 16.68
N TYR A 279 -6.09 -12.58 16.54
CA TYR A 279 -5.23 -13.75 16.61
C TYR A 279 -4.65 -14.05 15.22
N TYR A 280 -3.34 -14.27 15.17
CA TYR A 280 -2.64 -14.74 13.99
C TYR A 280 -1.84 -15.97 14.38
N ALA A 281 -1.99 -17.07 13.63
CA ALA A 281 -1.19 -18.26 13.87
C ALA A 281 0.29 -17.95 13.62
N ASP A 282 1.15 -18.31 14.57
CA ASP A 282 2.61 -18.11 14.46
C ASP A 282 3.28 -19.44 14.07
N SER A 283 3.64 -19.54 12.80
CA SER A 283 4.47 -20.61 12.25
C SER A 283 5.87 -20.10 11.85
N GLY A 284 6.23 -18.88 12.28
CA GLY A 284 7.50 -18.25 11.94
C GLY A 284 8.66 -18.80 12.78
N THR A 285 9.85 -18.88 12.19
CA THR A 285 11.10 -19.15 12.91
C THR A 285 11.81 -17.83 13.22
N ILE A 286 12.37 -17.69 14.41
CA ILE A 286 13.19 -16.53 14.77
C ILE A 286 14.57 -16.72 14.12
N THR A 287 14.90 -15.92 13.11
CA THR A 287 16.21 -15.95 12.47
C THR A 287 17.28 -15.37 13.41
N THR A 288 18.05 -16.24 14.06
CA THR A 288 19.27 -15.86 14.78
C THR A 288 20.47 -15.92 13.84
N SER A 289 20.70 -14.92 12.98
CA SER A 289 21.98 -14.83 12.26
C SER A 289 22.35 -13.44 11.72
N LYS A 290 23.62 -13.08 11.98
CA LYS A 290 24.42 -11.96 11.43
C LYS A 290 24.30 -11.80 9.89
N PRO A 291 24.57 -10.60 9.34
CA PRO A 291 24.47 -10.36 7.90
C PRO A 291 25.54 -11.16 7.16
N ALA A 292 25.10 -12.07 6.29
CA ALA A 292 25.96 -12.84 5.39
C ALA A 292 26.04 -12.16 4.01
N ALA A 293 27.23 -12.20 3.44
CA ALA A 293 27.63 -11.55 2.20
C ALA A 293 26.95 -12.15 0.96
N SER A 294 26.68 -11.26 0.01
CA SER A 294 26.43 -11.43 -1.42
C SER A 294 26.82 -12.81 -1.99
N GLY A 295 25.81 -13.61 -2.36
CA GLY A 295 25.94 -14.81 -3.17
C GLY A 295 25.74 -14.51 -4.66
N THR A 296 26.59 -15.13 -5.48
CA THR A 296 26.71 -15.02 -6.94
C THR A 296 25.48 -15.54 -7.71
N VAL A 297 25.12 -14.81 -8.76
CA VAL A 297 24.07 -15.15 -9.74
C VAL A 297 24.55 -16.30 -10.63
N LYS A 298 23.74 -17.36 -10.76
CA LYS A 298 23.88 -18.36 -11.82
C LYS A 298 23.01 -17.95 -13.00
N THR A 299 23.59 -17.97 -14.19
CA THR A 299 22.94 -17.74 -15.48
C THR A 299 22.15 -18.97 -15.92
N GLU A 300 20.88 -18.79 -16.30
CA GLU A 300 20.04 -19.81 -16.94
C GLU A 300 19.81 -19.48 -18.42
N ASN A 301 19.63 -20.54 -19.20
CA ASN A 301 19.62 -20.58 -20.67
C ASN A 301 18.38 -19.90 -21.28
N GLU A 302 18.60 -19.20 -22.40
CA GLU A 302 17.56 -18.66 -23.27
C GLU A 302 16.89 -19.79 -24.09
N ASP A 303 15.67 -20.15 -23.75
CA ASP A 303 14.76 -20.90 -24.63
C ASP A 303 13.74 -19.90 -25.19
N LYS A 304 13.45 -19.93 -26.50
CA LYS A 304 12.59 -18.93 -27.15
C LYS A 304 11.11 -19.08 -26.71
N PRO A 305 10.35 -17.98 -26.58
CA PRO A 305 8.93 -18.03 -26.23
C PRO A 305 8.16 -18.89 -27.25
N LYS A 306 7.42 -19.87 -26.75
CA LYS A 306 6.52 -20.68 -27.58
C LYS A 306 5.15 -20.02 -27.62
N GLU A 307 4.62 -19.88 -28.83
CA GLU A 307 3.25 -19.41 -29.07
C GLU A 307 2.26 -20.48 -28.64
N ILE A 308 1.22 -20.09 -27.91
CA ILE A 308 0.17 -20.98 -27.36
C ILE A 308 -1.20 -20.33 -27.54
N THR A 309 -2.26 -21.13 -27.37
CA THR A 309 -3.65 -20.66 -27.36
C THR A 309 -4.14 -20.49 -25.93
N ILE A 310 -4.69 -19.31 -25.60
CA ILE A 310 -5.31 -19.03 -24.31
C ILE A 310 -6.81 -18.78 -24.52
N SER A 311 -7.66 -19.47 -23.75
CA SER A 311 -9.10 -19.22 -23.65
C SER A 311 -9.42 -18.56 -22.31
N LEU A 312 -10.06 -17.38 -22.33
CA LEU A 312 -10.64 -16.75 -21.15
C LEU A 312 -12.16 -16.60 -21.31
N ASN A 313 -12.94 -17.31 -20.51
CA ASN A 313 -14.41 -17.36 -20.60
C ASN A 313 -14.89 -17.67 -22.04
N GLY A 314 -14.18 -18.56 -22.74
CA GLY A 314 -14.44 -18.93 -24.14
C GLY A 314 -13.90 -17.96 -25.20
N ASN A 315 -13.24 -16.86 -24.82
CA ASN A 315 -12.58 -15.96 -25.75
C ASN A 315 -11.15 -16.43 -26.02
N LEU A 316 -10.89 -16.85 -27.26
CA LEU A 316 -9.59 -17.36 -27.69
C LEU A 316 -8.68 -16.23 -28.18
N PHE A 317 -7.43 -16.25 -27.72
CA PHE A 317 -6.37 -15.36 -28.22
C PHE A 317 -5.00 -16.05 -28.15
N THR A 318 -4.07 -15.54 -28.94
CA THR A 318 -2.69 -16.02 -28.96
C THR A 318 -1.91 -15.51 -27.75
N GLY A 319 -1.25 -16.42 -27.04
CA GLY A 319 -0.36 -16.15 -25.92
C GLY A 319 1.05 -16.72 -26.09
N ASN A 320 1.83 -16.67 -25.02
CA ASN A 320 3.19 -17.20 -24.94
C ASN A 320 3.50 -17.84 -23.58
N THR A 321 4.64 -18.53 -23.51
CA THR A 321 5.11 -19.27 -22.32
C THR A 321 6.01 -18.51 -21.34
N ASP A 322 6.14 -17.20 -21.51
CA ASP A 322 7.11 -16.35 -20.80
C ASP A 322 6.43 -15.27 -19.95
N ASP A 323 5.32 -14.71 -20.45
CA ASP A 323 4.60 -13.62 -19.81
C ASP A 323 3.54 -14.14 -18.81
N PRO A 324 3.26 -13.39 -17.73
CA PRO A 324 2.13 -13.72 -16.85
C PRO A 324 0.78 -13.64 -17.57
N LEU A 325 -0.11 -14.59 -17.29
CA LEU A 325 -1.45 -14.70 -17.89
C LEU A 325 -2.23 -13.37 -17.88
N LEU A 326 -2.22 -12.64 -16.77
CA LEU A 326 -2.93 -11.35 -16.67
C LEU A 326 -2.45 -10.33 -17.70
N GLN A 327 -1.15 -10.25 -17.96
CA GLN A 327 -0.59 -9.33 -18.94
C GLN A 327 -1.05 -9.70 -20.36
N GLN A 328 -1.09 -11.00 -20.66
CA GLN A 328 -1.52 -11.50 -21.97
C GLN A 328 -3.02 -11.27 -22.20
N VAL A 329 -3.84 -11.48 -21.16
CA VAL A 329 -5.29 -11.16 -21.16
C VAL A 329 -5.55 -9.68 -21.45
N GLU A 330 -4.79 -8.79 -20.80
CA GLU A 330 -4.93 -7.34 -21.00
C GLU A 330 -4.47 -6.90 -22.41
N ALA A 331 -3.40 -7.52 -22.93
CA ALA A 331 -2.94 -7.27 -24.30
C ALA A 331 -3.97 -7.70 -25.35
N ALA A 332 -4.78 -8.73 -25.05
CA ALA A 332 -5.91 -9.16 -25.87
C ALA A 332 -7.17 -8.29 -25.71
N GLY A 333 -7.14 -7.26 -24.86
CA GLY A 333 -8.28 -6.37 -24.60
C GLY A 333 -9.34 -6.96 -23.67
N LEU A 334 -9.02 -8.06 -22.96
CA LEU A 334 -9.87 -8.69 -21.97
C LEU A 334 -9.43 -8.26 -20.55
N SER A 335 -10.24 -8.59 -19.54
CA SER A 335 -9.97 -8.18 -18.16
C SER A 335 -10.21 -9.32 -17.18
N ILE A 336 -9.29 -9.47 -16.22
CA ILE A 336 -9.48 -10.22 -14.98
C ILE A 336 -9.35 -9.23 -13.83
N ASN A 337 -10.20 -9.37 -12.81
CA ASN A 337 -10.10 -8.56 -11.59
C ASN A 337 -8.67 -8.59 -11.04
N ASN A 338 -8.02 -7.44 -10.82
CA ASN A 338 -6.65 -7.44 -10.33
C ASN A 338 -6.33 -6.23 -9.46
N SER A 339 -5.29 -6.36 -8.64
CA SER A 339 -4.87 -5.26 -7.76
C SER A 339 -3.36 -5.23 -7.51
N CYS A 340 -2.77 -6.35 -7.07
CA CYS A 340 -1.36 -6.36 -6.64
C CYS A 340 -0.36 -6.79 -7.71
N ARG A 341 -0.80 -7.49 -8.76
CA ARG A 341 0.04 -8.02 -9.84
C ARG A 341 1.27 -8.86 -9.42
N ALA A 342 1.24 -9.45 -8.23
CA ALA A 342 2.37 -10.18 -7.67
C ALA A 342 1.94 -11.45 -6.93
N GLY A 343 0.69 -11.88 -7.14
CA GLY A 343 0.10 -13.04 -6.49
C GLY A 343 -0.38 -12.82 -5.05
N LEU A 344 -0.20 -11.67 -4.40
CA LEU A 344 -0.36 -11.57 -2.94
C LEU A 344 -1.76 -11.16 -2.44
N CYS A 345 -2.60 -10.57 -3.28
CA CYS A 345 -3.93 -10.09 -2.85
C CYS A 345 -5.08 -11.06 -3.16
N GLY A 346 -4.84 -12.05 -4.03
CA GLY A 346 -5.88 -12.97 -4.50
C GLY A 346 -6.94 -12.36 -5.42
N ALA A 347 -6.86 -11.07 -5.77
CA ALA A 347 -7.85 -10.44 -6.64
C ALA A 347 -7.85 -11.04 -8.06
N CYS A 348 -6.68 -11.43 -8.56
CA CYS A 348 -6.45 -12.04 -9.88
C CYS A 348 -6.73 -13.55 -9.92
N ARG A 349 -7.53 -14.05 -8.96
CA ARG A 349 -7.80 -15.47 -8.86
C ARG A 349 -8.80 -15.87 -9.93
N VAL A 350 -8.47 -16.95 -10.62
CA VAL A 350 -9.26 -17.56 -11.70
C VAL A 350 -9.17 -19.07 -11.58
N THR A 351 -10.06 -19.79 -12.26
CA THR A 351 -10.08 -21.25 -12.32
C THR A 351 -9.40 -21.71 -13.60
N LEU A 352 -8.40 -22.57 -13.50
CA LEU A 352 -7.76 -23.25 -14.63
C LEU A 352 -8.55 -24.54 -14.91
N GLU A 353 -9.30 -24.56 -16.01
CA GLU A 353 -10.12 -25.72 -16.42
C GLU A 353 -9.30 -26.76 -17.20
N SER A 354 -8.33 -26.30 -18.00
CA SER A 354 -7.41 -27.19 -18.71
C SER A 354 -6.05 -26.54 -19.00
N GLY A 355 -5.05 -27.39 -19.23
CA GLY A 355 -3.67 -27.00 -19.51
C GLY A 355 -2.81 -26.82 -18.26
N ASP A 356 -1.60 -26.30 -18.45
CA ASP A 356 -0.56 -26.20 -17.43
C ASP A 356 -0.08 -24.76 -17.26
N VAL A 357 0.14 -24.36 -16.02
CA VAL A 357 0.78 -23.09 -15.68
C VAL A 357 1.91 -23.32 -14.68
N GLU A 358 2.96 -22.53 -14.81
CA GLU A 358 3.98 -22.37 -13.77
C GLU A 358 3.59 -21.19 -12.90
N GLN A 359 3.54 -21.40 -11.59
CA GLN A 359 3.27 -20.35 -10.63
C GLN A 359 4.05 -20.62 -9.35
N GLU A 360 4.77 -19.61 -8.87
CA GLU A 360 5.39 -19.67 -7.56
C GLU A 360 4.35 -19.79 -6.44
N ASP A 361 4.79 -20.33 -5.30
CA ASP A 361 3.99 -20.33 -4.09
C ASP A 361 3.58 -18.90 -3.70
N SER A 362 2.30 -18.76 -3.39
CA SER A 362 1.71 -17.50 -3.00
C SER A 362 0.85 -17.65 -1.75
N PRO A 363 0.99 -16.75 -0.76
CA PRO A 363 0.08 -16.66 0.39
C PRO A 363 -1.40 -16.53 0.02
N ALA A 364 -1.73 -15.96 -1.15
CA ALA A 364 -3.12 -15.80 -1.57
C ALA A 364 -3.73 -17.03 -2.26
N LEU A 365 -2.95 -18.12 -2.37
CA LEU A 365 -3.35 -19.39 -2.97
C LEU A 365 -2.90 -20.56 -2.08
N ASN A 366 -3.70 -20.86 -1.05
CA ASN A 366 -3.49 -22.00 -0.17
C ASN A 366 -3.78 -23.35 -0.86
N GLN A 367 -3.40 -24.46 -0.22
CA GLN A 367 -3.52 -25.80 -0.82
C GLN A 367 -4.96 -26.13 -1.24
N ARG A 368 -5.96 -25.79 -0.42
CA ARG A 368 -7.37 -26.03 -0.73
C ARG A 368 -7.81 -25.34 -2.02
N LEU A 369 -7.32 -24.13 -2.28
CA LEU A 369 -7.62 -23.38 -3.50
C LEU A 369 -6.89 -23.98 -4.71
N LYS A 370 -5.65 -24.42 -4.53
CA LYS A 370 -4.90 -25.16 -5.57
C LYS A 370 -5.61 -26.45 -5.96
N ASP A 371 -6.07 -27.22 -4.97
CA ASP A 371 -6.81 -28.48 -5.19
C ASP A 371 -8.14 -28.26 -5.92
N ALA A 372 -8.71 -27.05 -5.83
CA ALA A 372 -9.90 -26.63 -6.57
C ALA A 372 -9.59 -26.09 -7.98
N GLY A 373 -8.36 -26.24 -8.48
CA GLY A 373 -7.94 -25.77 -9.80
C GLY A 373 -7.74 -24.26 -9.90
N MET A 374 -7.69 -23.53 -8.78
CA MET A 374 -7.53 -22.08 -8.82
C MET A 374 -6.07 -21.68 -9.01
N ILE A 375 -5.85 -20.66 -9.81
CA ILE A 375 -4.55 -20.03 -10.07
C ILE A 375 -4.67 -18.51 -9.89
N LEU A 376 -3.54 -17.81 -9.86
CA LEU A 376 -3.47 -16.37 -9.81
C LEU A 376 -2.94 -15.86 -11.14
N ALA A 377 -3.82 -15.35 -12.00
CA ALA A 377 -3.50 -14.93 -13.36
C ALA A 377 -2.33 -13.94 -13.40
N CYS A 378 -2.17 -13.12 -12.36
CA CYS A 378 -1.13 -12.11 -12.29
C CYS A 378 0.29 -12.60 -11.99
N CYS A 379 0.48 -13.88 -11.67
CA CYS A 379 1.80 -14.48 -11.49
C CYS A 379 1.88 -15.93 -12.01
N SER A 380 0.88 -16.37 -12.77
CA SER A 380 0.88 -17.66 -13.45
C SER A 380 1.37 -17.47 -14.87
N ILE A 381 2.36 -18.25 -15.28
CA ILE A 381 2.91 -18.26 -16.63
C ILE A 381 2.44 -19.55 -17.31
N PRO A 382 1.61 -19.47 -18.37
CA PRO A 382 1.16 -20.65 -19.10
C PRO A 382 2.33 -21.47 -19.68
N LYS A 383 2.22 -22.79 -19.70
CA LYS A 383 3.23 -23.71 -20.27
C LYS A 383 2.70 -24.61 -21.38
N SER A 384 1.39 -24.62 -21.58
CA SER A 384 0.67 -25.27 -22.67
C SER A 384 -0.53 -24.41 -23.08
N ASP A 385 -1.32 -24.85 -24.05
CA ASP A 385 -2.62 -24.23 -24.32
C ASP A 385 -3.51 -24.37 -23.07
N ILE A 386 -4.17 -23.28 -22.67
CA ILE A 386 -4.95 -23.25 -21.42
C ILE A 386 -6.37 -22.73 -21.61
N GLU A 387 -7.26 -23.20 -20.74
CA GLU A 387 -8.63 -22.69 -20.58
C GLU A 387 -8.84 -22.18 -19.17
N VAL A 388 -9.30 -20.93 -19.06
CA VAL A 388 -9.44 -20.21 -17.80
C VAL A 388 -10.80 -19.55 -17.70
N VAL A 389 -11.40 -19.63 -16.52
CA VAL A 389 -12.68 -18.98 -16.17
C VAL A 389 -12.47 -18.08 -14.95
N ASP A 390 -12.90 -16.82 -15.02
CA ASP A 390 -12.68 -15.81 -13.97
C ASP A 390 -13.88 -15.52 -13.05
#